data_AF-A0A950Q707-F1
#
_entry.id   AF-A0A950Q707-F1
#
_cell.length_a   1.000
_cell.length_b   1.000
_cell.length_c   1.000
_cell.angle_alpha   90.00
_cell.angle_beta   90.00
_cell.angle_gamma   90.00
#
_symmetry.space_group_name_H-M   'P 1'
#
loop_
_entity.id
_entity.type
_entity.pdbx_description
1 polymer ?
#
loop_
_entity_poly.entity_id
_entity_poly.type
_entity_poly.pdbx_seq_one_letter_code
_entity_poly.pdbx_strand_id
1 'polypeptide(L)'
;MHFLDALHQRKSVRAFLDKPVPRELVEELLVLASKSPSGTNIQPWKVHVVAGDVRRELERAVREHRETNPPDVRAEFPRMNKRKEPYQGRMRKLGKDMYGLIGIPKGDEGANWAQWGRNYKFFDAPVGLIFTVDKELDRMSYVDIGMFMQSFMLAAK
;
A
#
# COMPACT_ATOMS: atom_id res chain seq x y z
N MET A 1 -2.49 -13.97 -20.14
CA MET A 1 -2.71 -14.55 -18.79
C MET A 1 -4.21 -14.72 -18.59
N HIS A 2 -4.68 -15.84 -18.03
CA HIS A 2 -6.10 -15.94 -17.67
C HIS A 2 -6.38 -15.13 -16.41
N PHE A 3 -7.56 -14.51 -16.31
CA PHE A 3 -7.95 -13.70 -15.15
C PHE A 3 -7.77 -14.43 -13.80
N LEU A 4 -8.06 -15.73 -13.76
CA LEU A 4 -7.90 -16.55 -12.56
C LEU A 4 -6.43 -16.65 -12.11
N ASP A 5 -5.48 -16.70 -13.05
CA ASP A 5 -4.06 -16.75 -12.72
C ASP A 5 -3.62 -15.47 -12.01
N ALA A 6 -4.06 -14.31 -12.50
CA ALA A 6 -3.75 -13.02 -11.88
C ALA A 6 -4.25 -12.95 -10.43
N LEU A 7 -5.47 -13.45 -10.17
CA LEU A 7 -6.04 -13.52 -8.82
C LEU A 7 -5.22 -14.40 -7.88
N HIS A 8 -4.80 -15.58 -8.35
CA HIS A 8 -4.02 -16.52 -7.54
C HIS A 8 -2.57 -16.08 -7.31
N GLN A 9 -1.95 -15.43 -8.31
CA GLN A 9 -0.55 -15.00 -8.23
C GLN A 9 -0.37 -13.67 -7.51
N ARG A 10 -1.41 -12.85 -7.39
CA ARG A 10 -1.33 -11.59 -6.66
C ARG A 10 -1.14 -11.86 -5.17
N LYS A 11 -0.02 -11.36 -4.64
CA LYS A 11 0.38 -11.44 -3.24
C LYS A 11 1.04 -10.12 -2.81
N SER A 12 1.02 -9.82 -1.52
CA SER A 12 1.72 -8.67 -0.96
C SER A 12 3.22 -8.95 -0.91
N VAL A 13 3.95 -8.46 -1.90
CA VAL A 13 5.41 -8.54 -1.97
C VAL A 13 6.01 -7.45 -1.07
N ARG A 14 7.02 -7.81 -0.26
CA ARG A 14 7.67 -6.94 0.73
C ARG A 14 9.19 -6.90 0.59
N ALA A 15 9.69 -7.31 -0.57
CA ALA A 15 11.08 -7.17 -0.97
C ALA A 15 11.10 -7.12 -2.51
N PHE A 16 11.68 -6.07 -3.06
CA PHE A 16 11.74 -5.86 -4.50
C PHE A 16 13.19 -5.84 -4.96
N LEU A 17 13.41 -6.23 -6.22
CA LEU A 17 14.70 -6.09 -6.87
C LEU A 17 14.92 -4.63 -7.26
N ASP A 18 16.18 -4.22 -7.34
CA ASP A 18 16.58 -2.94 -7.96
C ASP A 18 16.51 -3.03 -9.50
N LYS A 19 15.34 -3.42 -10.00
CA LYS A 19 15.04 -3.50 -11.42
C LYS A 19 14.09 -2.36 -11.78
N PRO A 20 14.48 -1.43 -12.67
CA PRO A 20 13.61 -0.32 -13.04
C PRO A 20 12.34 -0.82 -13.73
N VAL A 21 11.26 -0.05 -13.58
CA VAL A 21 9.98 -0.26 -14.28
C VAL A 21 9.84 0.88 -15.29
N PRO A 22 9.61 0.57 -16.60
CA PRO A 22 9.37 1.59 -17.61
C PRO A 22 8.18 2.47 -17.23
N ARG A 23 8.28 3.77 -17.51
CA ARG A 23 7.23 4.73 -17.17
C ARG A 23 5.94 4.41 -17.92
N GLU A 24 6.08 4.07 -19.20
CA GLU A 24 5.00 3.76 -20.13
C GLU A 24 4.18 2.57 -19.62
N LEU A 25 4.84 1.58 -19.02
CA LEU A 25 4.17 0.44 -18.40
C LEU A 25 3.33 0.87 -17.19
N VAL A 26 3.83 1.77 -16.35
CA VAL A 26 3.05 2.29 -15.21
C VAL A 26 1.83 3.07 -15.70
N GLU A 27 2.00 3.89 -16.74
CA GLU A 27 0.91 4.66 -17.36
C GLU A 27 -0.16 3.72 -17.97
N GLU A 28 0.26 2.67 -18.68
CA GLU A 28 -0.64 1.65 -19.23
C GLU A 28 -1.46 0.95 -18.13
N LEU A 29 -0.80 0.55 -17.04
CA LEU A 29 -1.46 -0.07 -15.90
C LEU A 29 -2.48 0.85 -15.23
N LEU A 30 -2.20 2.16 -15.16
CA LEU A 30 -3.15 3.15 -14.65
C LEU A 30 -4.36 3.32 -15.56
N VAL A 31 -4.16 3.33 -16.89
CA VAL A 31 -5.25 3.38 -17.88
C VAL A 31 -6.13 2.12 -17.79
N LEU A 32 -5.54 0.95 -17.60
CA LEU A 32 -6.29 -0.28 -17.38
C LEU A 32 -7.09 -0.23 -16.06
N ALA A 33 -6.46 0.22 -14.98
CA ALA A 33 -7.11 0.36 -13.67
C ALA A 33 -8.27 1.37 -13.70
N SER A 34 -8.20 2.40 -14.54
CA SER A 34 -9.25 3.42 -14.67
C SER A 34 -10.55 2.89 -15.27
N LYS A 35 -10.56 1.65 -15.75
CA LYS A 35 -11.80 0.95 -16.17
C LYS A 35 -12.59 0.37 -15.00
N SER A 36 -12.10 0.52 -13.77
CA SER A 36 -12.83 0.15 -12.57
C SER A 36 -14.14 0.94 -12.48
N PRO A 37 -15.25 0.33 -12.01
CA PRO A 37 -16.48 1.06 -11.80
C PRO A 37 -16.33 2.01 -10.60
N SER A 38 -17.15 3.06 -10.59
CA SER A 38 -17.31 3.95 -9.44
C SER A 38 -18.75 4.43 -9.33
N GLY A 39 -19.19 4.85 -8.14
CA GLY A 39 -20.50 5.46 -7.95
C GLY A 39 -20.73 6.59 -8.97
N THR A 40 -21.83 6.52 -9.73
CA THR A 40 -22.18 7.46 -10.81
C THR A 40 -21.02 7.84 -11.75
N ASN A 41 -20.05 6.95 -11.94
CA ASN A 41 -18.84 7.16 -12.74
C ASN A 41 -17.97 8.38 -12.35
N ILE A 42 -17.98 8.81 -11.08
CA ILE A 42 -17.22 10.00 -10.63
C ILE A 42 -15.70 9.80 -10.64
N GLN A 43 -15.21 8.55 -10.67
CA GLN A 43 -13.78 8.19 -10.77
C GLN A 43 -12.90 8.97 -9.77
N PRO A 44 -13.11 8.78 -8.45
CA PRO A 44 -12.62 9.70 -7.43
C PRO A 44 -11.11 9.56 -7.12
N TRP A 45 -10.45 8.59 -7.74
CA TRP A 45 -9.03 8.29 -7.51
C TRP A 45 -8.12 9.38 -8.10
N LYS A 46 -7.19 9.86 -7.28
CA LYS A 46 -5.99 10.57 -7.73
C LYS A 46 -4.77 9.73 -7.37
N VAL A 47 -3.81 9.61 -8.29
CA VAL A 47 -2.62 8.78 -8.09
C VAL A 47 -1.37 9.64 -8.28
N HIS A 48 -0.54 9.69 -7.25
CA HIS A 48 0.78 10.28 -7.31
C HIS A 48 1.81 9.16 -7.44
N VAL A 49 2.48 9.11 -8.59
CA VAL A 49 3.52 8.12 -8.88
C VAL A 49 4.88 8.75 -8.60
N VAL A 50 5.69 8.09 -7.78
CA VAL A 50 7.06 8.52 -7.45
C VAL A 50 8.06 7.43 -7.83
N ALA A 51 9.15 7.83 -8.48
CA ALA A 51 10.25 6.95 -8.86
C ALA A 51 11.58 7.72 -8.78
N GLY A 52 12.71 7.01 -8.96
CA GLY A 52 14.03 7.63 -9.01
C GLY A 52 14.35 8.50 -7.80
N ASP A 53 14.92 9.70 -8.04
CA ASP A 53 15.31 10.64 -6.99
C ASP A 53 14.13 11.16 -6.17
N VAL A 54 12.98 11.44 -6.80
CA VAL A 54 11.79 11.92 -6.09
C VAL A 54 11.29 10.90 -5.08
N ARG A 55 11.31 9.60 -5.43
CA ARG A 55 10.96 8.54 -4.47
C ARG A 55 11.94 8.49 -3.30
N ARG A 56 13.24 8.61 -3.57
CA ARG A 56 14.29 8.60 -2.54
C ARG A 56 14.18 9.82 -1.61
N GLU A 57 13.88 10.98 -2.17
CA GLU A 57 13.66 12.20 -1.40
C GLU A 57 12.43 12.08 -0.49
N LEU A 58 11.32 11.57 -1.02
CA LEU A 58 10.11 11.30 -0.23
C LEU A 58 10.40 10.32 0.92
N GLU A 59 11.08 9.21 0.62
CA GLU A 59 11.48 8.23 1.63
C GLU A 59 12.31 8.88 2.74
N ARG A 60 13.31 9.68 2.37
CA ARG A 60 14.17 10.40 3.31
C ARG A 60 13.34 11.35 4.19
N ALA A 61 12.51 12.20 3.59
CA ALA A 61 11.71 13.18 4.31
C ALA A 61 10.73 12.52 5.30
N VAL A 62 10.07 11.43 4.91
CA VAL A 62 9.14 10.69 5.79
C VAL A 62 9.89 10.02 6.95
N ARG A 63 11.08 9.46 6.70
CA ARG A 63 11.90 8.84 7.74
C ARG A 63 12.45 9.87 8.73
N GLU A 64 13.01 10.97 8.25
CA GLU A 64 13.48 12.09 9.09
C GLU A 64 12.33 12.60 9.97
N HIS A 65 11.15 12.83 9.39
CA HIS A 65 9.98 13.26 10.16
C HIS A 65 9.58 12.25 11.25
N ARG A 66 9.64 10.95 10.95
CA ARG A 66 9.27 9.89 11.91
C ARG A 66 10.26 9.71 13.04
N GLU A 67 11.55 9.96 12.79
CA GLU A 67 12.58 9.91 13.81
C GLU A 67 12.44 11.08 14.82
N THR A 68 11.94 12.24 14.36
CA THR A 68 11.75 13.41 15.22
C THR A 68 10.33 13.59 15.78
N ASN A 69 9.30 13.05 15.10
CA ASN A 69 7.89 13.18 15.48
C ASN A 69 7.17 11.80 15.44
N PRO A 70 7.43 10.92 16.42
CA PRO A 70 6.99 9.52 16.35
C PRO A 70 5.46 9.28 16.30
N PRO A 71 4.59 9.98 17.05
CA PRO A 71 3.16 9.68 17.02
C PRO A 71 2.44 10.34 15.84
N ASP A 72 1.54 9.58 15.20
CA ASP A 72 0.52 10.14 14.30
C ASP A 72 -0.43 11.03 15.10
N VAL A 73 -0.14 12.33 15.14
CA VAL A 73 -0.95 13.31 15.87
C VAL A 73 -2.32 13.57 15.23
N ARG A 74 -2.49 13.21 13.95
CA ARG A 74 -3.75 13.37 13.22
C ARG A 74 -4.00 12.16 12.31
N ALA A 75 -5.25 11.72 12.26
CA ALA A 75 -5.73 10.79 11.24
C ALA A 75 -6.77 11.52 10.40
N GLU A 76 -6.59 11.53 9.07
CA GLU A 76 -7.58 12.13 8.15
C GLU A 76 -8.89 11.34 8.15
N PHE A 77 -8.84 10.05 8.49
CA PHE A 77 -10.02 9.20 8.60
C PHE A 77 -10.26 8.74 10.05
N PRO A 78 -11.53 8.65 10.49
CA PRO A 78 -11.86 8.17 11.81
C PRO A 78 -11.29 6.77 12.06
N ARG A 79 -10.47 6.62 13.11
CA ARG A 79 -9.99 5.30 13.58
C ARG A 79 -11.11 4.59 14.36
N MET A 80 -12.15 4.13 13.65
CA MET A 80 -13.34 3.48 14.24
C MET A 80 -13.15 1.97 14.58
N ASN A 81 -11.90 1.51 14.71
CA ASN A 81 -11.60 0.08 14.70
C ASN A 81 -12.06 -0.64 15.99
N LYS A 82 -13.21 -1.32 15.92
CA LYS A 82 -13.74 -2.25 16.94
C LYS A 82 -13.64 -3.72 16.49
N ARG A 83 -12.54 -4.13 15.85
CA ARG A 83 -12.33 -5.51 15.39
C ARG A 83 -12.55 -6.51 16.54
N LYS A 84 -13.50 -7.42 16.34
CA LYS A 84 -13.74 -8.62 17.17
C LYS A 84 -13.30 -9.87 16.42
N GLU A 85 -13.50 -11.05 16.98
CA GLU A 85 -13.39 -12.29 16.20
C GLU A 85 -14.42 -12.30 15.06
N PRO A 86 -14.10 -12.88 13.88
CA PRO A 86 -12.86 -13.62 13.55
C PRO A 86 -11.68 -12.73 13.07
N TYR A 87 -11.86 -11.40 13.06
CA TYR A 87 -10.90 -10.47 12.45
C TYR A 87 -9.62 -10.33 13.27
N GLN A 88 -9.73 -10.36 14.60
CA GLN A 88 -8.58 -10.29 15.49
C GLN A 88 -7.69 -11.54 15.36
N GLY A 89 -8.28 -12.74 15.33
CA GLY A 89 -7.56 -13.99 15.09
C GLY A 89 -6.81 -13.99 13.75
N ARG A 90 -7.45 -13.56 12.66
CA ARG A 90 -6.81 -13.45 11.33
C ARG A 90 -5.59 -12.53 11.34
N MET A 91 -5.70 -11.35 11.95
CA MET A 91 -4.60 -10.38 12.04
C MET A 91 -3.43 -10.93 12.86
N ARG A 92 -3.71 -11.55 14.02
CA ARG A 92 -2.69 -12.16 14.88
C ARG A 92 -1.96 -13.30 14.18
N LYS A 93 -2.70 -14.18 13.49
CA LYS A 93 -2.10 -15.28 12.71
C LYS A 93 -1.16 -14.74 11.64
N LEU A 94 -1.61 -13.78 10.83
CA LEU A 94 -0.77 -13.18 9.79
C LEU A 94 0.50 -12.55 10.36
N GLY A 95 0.39 -11.82 11.48
CA GLY A 95 1.54 -11.25 12.17
C GLY A 95 2.50 -12.33 12.63
N LYS A 96 2.02 -13.35 13.35
CA LYS A 96 2.85 -14.46 13.84
C LYS A 96 3.58 -15.17 12.71
N ASP A 97 2.86 -15.54 11.64
CA ASP A 97 3.41 -16.26 10.50
C ASP A 97 4.48 -15.41 9.78
N MET A 98 4.19 -14.12 9.56
CA MET A 98 5.13 -13.21 8.89
C MET A 98 6.40 -12.98 9.72
N TYR A 99 6.26 -12.62 10.99
CA TYR A 99 7.41 -12.32 11.86
C TYR A 99 8.26 -13.57 12.15
N GLY A 100 7.61 -14.74 12.27
CA GLY A 100 8.32 -16.01 12.37
C GLY A 100 9.13 -16.35 11.11
N LEU A 101 8.60 -16.07 9.92
CA LEU A 101 9.30 -16.33 8.65
C LEU A 101 10.57 -15.47 8.47
N ILE A 102 10.53 -14.22 8.93
CA ILE A 102 11.66 -13.28 8.82
C ILE A 102 12.59 -13.30 10.05
N GLY A 103 12.38 -14.24 10.98
CA GLY A 103 13.27 -14.48 12.10
C GLY A 103 13.27 -13.40 13.19
N ILE A 104 12.22 -12.58 13.28
CA ILE A 104 12.13 -11.54 14.31
C ILE A 104 11.47 -12.10 15.58
N PRO A 105 12.18 -12.15 16.72
CA PRO A 105 11.63 -12.67 17.96
C PRO A 105 10.48 -11.81 18.51
N LYS A 106 9.56 -12.45 19.23
CA LYS A 106 8.53 -11.72 19.99
C LYS A 106 9.21 -10.88 21.08
N GLY A 107 8.90 -9.59 21.13
CA GLY A 107 9.44 -8.66 22.14
C GLY A 107 10.67 -7.88 21.68
N ASP A 108 11.22 -8.16 20.49
CA ASP A 108 12.30 -7.35 19.91
C ASP A 108 11.72 -6.07 19.30
N GLU A 109 11.54 -5.03 20.12
CA GLU A 109 10.96 -3.76 19.69
C GLU A 109 11.77 -3.09 18.58
N GLY A 110 13.11 -3.20 18.63
CA GLY A 110 14.00 -2.62 17.63
C GLY A 110 13.84 -3.29 16.26
N ALA A 111 13.87 -4.62 16.20
CA ALA A 111 13.66 -5.35 14.95
C ALA A 111 12.23 -5.18 14.42
N ASN A 112 11.22 -5.16 15.31
CA ASN A 112 9.84 -4.87 14.93
C ASN A 112 9.71 -3.48 14.31
N TRP A 113 10.33 -2.47 14.91
CA TRP A 113 10.34 -1.10 14.38
C TRP A 113 11.07 -1.03 13.04
N ALA A 114 12.24 -1.65 12.92
CA ALA A 114 13.00 -1.69 11.67
C ALA A 114 12.18 -2.31 10.54
N GLN A 115 11.53 -3.46 10.79
CA GLN A 115 10.68 -4.12 9.81
C GLN A 115 9.43 -3.29 9.46
N TRP A 116 8.82 -2.63 10.45
CA TRP A 116 7.69 -1.76 10.19
C TRP A 116 8.09 -0.51 9.39
N GLY A 117 9.26 0.06 9.69
CA GLY A 117 9.83 1.22 8.99
C GLY A 117 10.09 0.98 7.50
N ARG A 118 10.24 -0.29 7.08
CA ARG A 118 10.31 -0.68 5.65
C ARG A 118 9.13 -0.19 4.82
N ASN A 119 7.95 0.03 5.43
CA ASN A 119 6.79 0.61 4.73
C ASN A 119 7.11 1.98 4.15
N TYR A 120 7.90 2.81 4.83
CA TYR A 120 8.29 4.15 4.33
C TYR A 120 9.26 4.10 3.16
N LYS A 121 9.93 2.97 2.98
CA LYS A 121 10.82 2.71 1.85
C LYS A 121 10.11 2.07 0.67
N PHE A 122 8.78 1.92 0.71
CA PHE A 122 8.02 1.11 -0.24
C PHE A 122 8.59 -0.32 -0.38
N PHE A 123 9.20 -0.86 0.68
CA PHE A 123 9.95 -2.12 0.64
C PHE A 123 11.03 -2.21 -0.47
N ASP A 124 11.66 -1.07 -0.78
CA ASP A 124 12.63 -0.87 -1.88
C ASP A 124 12.04 -1.04 -3.29
N ALA A 125 10.72 -0.95 -3.45
CA ALA A 125 10.13 -0.93 -4.78
C ALA A 125 10.67 0.26 -5.60
N PRO A 126 10.97 0.06 -6.90
CA PRO A 126 11.48 1.13 -7.76
C PRO A 126 10.45 2.25 -8.00
N VAL A 127 9.16 1.95 -7.83
CA VAL A 127 8.03 2.86 -8.00
C VAL A 127 7.12 2.81 -6.77
N GLY A 128 6.77 3.98 -6.23
CA GLY A 128 5.78 4.15 -5.17
C GLY A 128 4.51 4.82 -5.72
N LEU A 129 3.34 4.36 -5.27
CA LEU A 129 2.05 4.95 -5.62
C LEU A 129 1.36 5.44 -4.35
N ILE A 130 0.92 6.70 -4.37
CA ILE A 130 0.13 7.31 -3.30
C ILE A 130 -1.25 7.63 -3.87
N PHE A 131 -2.28 7.04 -3.27
CA PHE A 131 -3.67 7.25 -3.66
C PHE A 131 -4.28 8.32 -2.78
N THR A 132 -4.91 9.31 -3.40
CA THR A 132 -5.64 10.38 -2.71
C THR A 132 -7.07 10.44 -3.22
N VAL A 133 -7.94 10.96 -2.36
CA VAL A 133 -9.37 11.20 -2.62
C VAL A 133 -9.68 12.61 -2.15
N ASP A 134 -10.67 13.25 -2.77
CA ASP A 134 -11.16 14.51 -2.27
C ASP A 134 -11.78 14.34 -0.86
N LYS A 135 -11.46 15.25 0.06
CA LYS A 135 -11.90 15.19 1.46
C LYS A 135 -13.41 15.41 1.62
N GLU A 136 -14.04 16.05 0.63
CA GLU A 136 -15.48 16.31 0.62
C GLU A 136 -16.28 15.06 0.19
N LEU A 137 -15.61 14.03 -0.33
CA LEU A 137 -16.25 12.78 -0.70
C LEU A 137 -16.41 11.85 0.51
N ASP A 138 -17.47 11.05 0.47
CA ASP A 138 -17.82 10.16 1.57
C ASP A 138 -17.17 8.77 1.46
N ARG A 139 -17.55 7.89 2.40
CA ARG A 139 -17.08 6.50 2.49
C ARG A 139 -17.28 5.66 1.23
N MET A 140 -18.22 6.00 0.34
CA MET A 140 -18.44 5.26 -0.90
C MET A 140 -17.25 5.42 -1.84
N SER A 141 -16.59 6.58 -1.84
CA SER A 141 -15.39 6.81 -2.64
C SER A 141 -14.21 5.95 -2.19
N TYR A 142 -14.20 5.45 -0.95
CA TYR A 142 -13.19 4.48 -0.50
C TYR A 142 -13.40 3.11 -1.16
N VAL A 143 -14.65 2.74 -1.43
CA VAL A 143 -14.96 1.51 -2.17
C VAL A 143 -14.47 1.66 -3.61
N ASP A 144 -14.77 2.79 -4.25
CA ASP A 144 -14.35 3.08 -5.63
C ASP A 144 -12.83 3.02 -5.79
N ILE A 145 -12.08 3.66 -4.88
CA ILE A 145 -10.61 3.62 -4.89
C ILE A 145 -10.10 2.21 -4.58
N GLY A 146 -10.76 1.46 -3.70
CA GLY A 146 -10.44 0.06 -3.43
C GLY A 146 -10.55 -0.80 -4.68
N MET A 147 -11.60 -0.60 -5.50
CA MET A 147 -11.76 -1.27 -6.79
C MET A 147 -10.64 -0.89 -7.76
N PHE A 148 -10.32 0.40 -7.88
CA PHE A 148 -9.21 0.90 -8.69
C PHE A 148 -7.87 0.27 -8.31
N MET A 149 -7.53 0.28 -7.02
CA MET A 149 -6.29 -0.31 -6.50
C MET A 149 -6.20 -1.81 -6.80
N GLN A 150 -7.31 -2.55 -6.66
CA GLN A 150 -7.34 -3.97 -6.98
C GLN A 150 -7.15 -4.22 -8.48
N SER A 151 -7.82 -3.46 -9.34
CA SER A 151 -7.64 -3.56 -10.79
C SER A 151 -6.19 -3.28 -11.20
N PHE A 152 -5.56 -2.25 -10.63
CA PHE A 152 -4.13 -1.97 -10.84
C PHE A 152 -3.24 -3.15 -10.43
N MET A 153 -3.47 -3.71 -9.23
CA MET A 153 -2.69 -4.84 -8.73
C MET A 153 -2.87 -6.12 -9.54
N LEU A 154 -4.03 -6.33 -10.16
CA LEU A 154 -4.29 -7.48 -11.04
C LEU A 154 -3.71 -7.26 -12.45
N ALA A 155 -3.72 -6.03 -12.96
CA ALA A 155 -3.10 -5.69 -14.23
C ALA A 155 -1.57 -5.81 -14.17
N ALA A 156 -0.95 -5.53 -13.01
CA ALA A 156 0.48 -5.61 -12.80
C ALA A 156 1.03 -7.04 -12.62
N LYS A 157 0.27 -8.08 -13.00
CA LYS A 157 0.61 -9.49 -12.83
C LYS A 157 1.10 -10.16 -14.11
#